data_AF-A0A8K0AG56-F1
#
_entry.id   AF-A0A8K0AG56-F1
#
_cell.length_a   1.000
_cell.length_b   1.000
_cell.length_c   1.000
_cell.angle_alpha   90.00
_cell.angle_beta   90.00
_cell.angle_gamma   90.00
#
_symmetry.space_group_name_H-M   'P 1'
#
loop_
_entity.id
_entity.type
_entity.pdbx_description
1 polymer ?
#
loop_
_entity_poly.entity_id
_entity_poly.type
_entity_poly.pdbx_seq_one_letter_code
_entity_poly.pdbx_strand_id
1 'polypeptide(L)'
;MAPRFILATWLFVTFVFLCSAQSVCKPPPEEKCACNQVVNVGTDDGLKSELDRLKTVVEQLSQKTANWSEARVSTLEEQLAQEQTIRAEMEVTINRIQETLDAHLQDTTTQQGELAEKLKTDLCTATPKLAISTIRGQGCGGRAGIITCEHNSSNAWCYRGLSVCD
;
A
#
# COMPACT_ATOMS: atom_id res chain seq x y z
N MET A 1 -12.48 11.16 -2.70
CA MET A 1 -12.85 11.81 -3.97
C MET A 1 -14.24 12.42 -3.84
N ALA A 2 -14.34 13.67 -3.40
CA ALA A 2 -15.60 14.41 -3.26
C ALA A 2 -15.53 15.96 -3.41
N PRO A 3 -14.37 16.65 -3.49
CA PRO A 3 -14.37 18.12 -3.42
C PRO A 3 -14.80 18.81 -4.72
N ARG A 4 -14.77 18.11 -5.87
CA ARG A 4 -15.05 18.71 -7.18
C ARG A 4 -16.55 18.90 -7.45
N PHE A 5 -17.40 18.04 -6.89
CA PHE A 5 -18.85 18.15 -7.06
C PHE A 5 -19.46 19.30 -6.25
N ILE A 6 -18.92 19.56 -5.05
CA ILE A 6 -19.43 20.63 -4.17
C ILE A 6 -19.15 22.01 -4.76
N LEU A 7 -17.99 22.19 -5.42
CA LEU A 7 -17.63 23.47 -6.03
C LEU A 7 -18.55 23.82 -7.22
N ALA A 8 -18.92 22.82 -8.02
CA ALA A 8 -19.76 23.00 -9.20
C ALA A 8 -21.19 23.40 -8.83
N THR A 9 -21.78 22.77 -7.81
CA THR A 9 -23.11 23.15 -7.30
C THR A 9 -23.10 24.55 -6.69
N TRP A 10 -22.04 24.92 -5.97
CA TRP A 10 -21.91 26.27 -5.40
C TRP A 10 -21.84 27.37 -6.47
N LEU A 11 -21.07 27.13 -7.55
CA LEU A 11 -21.01 28.05 -8.68
C LEU A 11 -22.35 28.18 -9.41
N PHE A 12 -23.10 27.08 -9.54
CA PHE A 12 -24.40 27.10 -10.20
C PHE A 12 -25.44 27.89 -9.40
N VAL A 13 -25.50 27.67 -8.09
CA VAL A 13 -26.42 28.39 -7.18
C VAL A 13 -26.11 29.89 -7.16
N THR A 14 -24.83 30.26 -7.09
CA THR A 14 -24.42 31.68 -7.10
C THR A 14 -24.71 32.36 -8.44
N PHE A 15 -24.50 31.67 -9.57
CA PHE A 15 -24.81 32.19 -10.90
C PHE A 15 -26.31 32.46 -11.07
N VAL A 16 -27.18 31.52 -10.65
CA VAL A 16 -28.64 31.71 -10.72
C VAL A 16 -29.11 32.86 -9.81
N PHE A 17 -28.50 33.00 -8.63
CA PHE A 17 -28.82 34.08 -7.70
C PHE A 17 -28.40 35.46 -8.26
N LEU A 18 -27.23 35.54 -8.89
CA LEU A 18 -26.73 36.76 -9.54
C LEU A 18 -27.58 37.15 -10.76
N CYS A 19 -28.00 36.19 -11.58
CA CYS A 19 -28.91 36.44 -12.70
C CYS A 19 -30.29 36.91 -12.22
N SER A 20 -30.77 36.39 -11.10
CA SER A 20 -32.07 36.81 -10.52
C SER A 20 -32.00 38.22 -9.94
N ALA A 21 -30.88 38.58 -9.29
CA ALA A 21 -30.67 39.91 -8.71
C ALA A 21 -30.56 41.03 -9.75
N GLN A 22 -30.14 40.72 -11.00
CA GLN A 22 -30.08 41.70 -12.09
C GLN A 22 -31.42 41.95 -12.79
N SER A 23 -32.45 41.13 -12.55
CA SER A 23 -33.78 41.34 -13.15
C SER A 23 -34.58 42.49 -12.51
N VAL A 24 -34.10 43.03 -11.38
CA VAL A 24 -34.68 44.20 -10.70
C VAL A 24 -33.83 45.45 -11.00
N CYS A 25 -33.70 45.80 -12.27
CA CYS A 25 -33.20 47.12 -12.66
C CYS A 25 -34.24 48.17 -12.27
N LYS A 26 -33.98 48.93 -11.20
CA LYS A 26 -34.67 50.20 -10.93
C LYS A 26 -33.82 51.31 -11.58
N PRO A 27 -34.22 51.86 -12.74
CA PRO A 27 -33.37 52.81 -13.44
C PRO A 27 -33.36 54.16 -12.72
N PRO A 28 -32.23 54.90 -12.74
CA PRO A 28 -32.19 56.30 -12.34
C PRO A 28 -33.06 57.14 -13.29
N PRO A 29 -33.69 58.22 -12.81
CA PRO A 29 -34.84 58.85 -13.47
C PRO A 29 -34.59 59.53 -14.82
N GLU A 30 -33.37 59.56 -15.37
CA GLU A 30 -33.08 60.33 -16.59
C GLU A 30 -32.29 59.59 -17.70
N GLU A 31 -31.91 58.32 -17.52
CA GLU A 31 -31.31 57.54 -18.59
C GLU A 31 -32.26 56.46 -19.09
N LYS A 32 -32.56 56.53 -20.40
CA LYS A 32 -33.29 55.48 -21.11
C LYS A 32 -32.51 54.18 -21.00
N CYS A 33 -32.86 53.36 -20.01
CA CYS A 33 -32.37 52.00 -19.90
C CYS A 33 -32.92 51.24 -21.12
N ALA A 34 -32.09 51.11 -22.16
CA ALA A 34 -32.31 50.16 -23.24
C ALA A 34 -32.11 48.76 -22.65
N CYS A 35 -33.08 48.29 -21.87
CA CYS A 35 -33.20 46.88 -21.58
C CYS A 35 -33.28 46.21 -22.95
N ASN A 36 -32.18 45.56 -23.34
CA ASN A 36 -32.10 44.82 -24.58
C ASN A 36 -33.33 43.95 -24.66
N GLN A 37 -34.13 44.29 -25.66
CA GLN A 37 -35.39 43.71 -26.08
C GLN A 37 -35.54 42.31 -25.51
N VAL A 38 -36.44 42.21 -24.53
CA VAL A 38 -37.04 40.95 -24.09
C VAL A 38 -37.23 40.12 -25.36
N VAL A 39 -36.51 38.99 -25.40
CA VAL A 39 -36.55 38.01 -26.49
C VAL A 39 -38.00 37.95 -26.94
N ASN A 40 -38.23 38.44 -28.16
CA ASN A 40 -39.53 38.45 -28.79
C ASN A 40 -40.06 37.03 -28.63
N VAL A 41 -40.99 36.83 -27.70
CA VAL A 41 -41.59 35.53 -27.43
C VAL A 41 -42.30 35.21 -28.72
N GLY A 42 -41.64 34.42 -29.56
CA GLY A 42 -42.20 33.96 -30.82
C GLY A 42 -43.59 33.42 -30.54
N THR A 43 -44.47 33.58 -31.51
CA THR A 43 -45.79 32.96 -31.56
C THR A 43 -45.77 31.58 -30.88
N ASP A 44 -46.80 31.25 -30.09
CA ASP A 44 -46.92 30.05 -29.25
C ASP A 44 -46.37 28.76 -29.92
N ASP A 45 -46.59 28.63 -31.23
CA ASP A 45 -46.08 27.57 -32.09
C ASP A 45 -44.54 27.43 -32.12
N GLY A 46 -43.80 28.52 -32.07
CA GLY A 46 -42.34 28.54 -32.05
C GLY A 46 -41.77 28.06 -30.71
N LEU A 47 -42.41 28.45 -29.60
CA LEU A 47 -42.03 27.96 -28.26
C LEU A 47 -42.29 26.46 -28.14
N LYS A 48 -43.43 25.99 -28.67
CA LYS A 48 -43.77 24.57 -28.71
C LYS A 48 -42.78 23.76 -29.53
N SER A 49 -42.38 24.27 -30.70
CA SER A 49 -41.38 23.61 -31.55
C SER A 49 -40.01 23.49 -30.87
N GLU A 50 -39.55 24.53 -30.18
CA GLU A 50 -38.30 24.49 -29.41
C GLU A 50 -38.40 23.54 -28.20
N LEU A 51 -39.55 23.49 -27.52
CA LEU A 51 -39.79 22.55 -26.41
C LEU A 51 -39.75 21.09 -26.89
N ASP A 52 -40.39 20.79 -28.02
CA ASP A 52 -40.36 19.46 -28.63
C ASP A 52 -38.93 19.08 -29.05
N ARG A 53 -38.19 20.03 -29.65
CA ARG A 53 -36.78 19.82 -30.01
C ARG A 53 -35.92 19.55 -28.78
N LEU A 54 -36.10 20.33 -27.72
CA LEU A 54 -35.37 20.15 -26.46
C LEU A 54 -35.68 18.80 -25.83
N LYS A 55 -36.95 18.39 -25.83
CA LYS A 55 -37.39 17.08 -25.34
C LYS A 55 -36.67 15.94 -26.07
N THR A 56 -36.59 16.00 -27.40
CA THR A 56 -35.86 15.01 -28.19
C THR A 56 -34.37 14.96 -27.84
N VAL A 57 -33.72 16.13 -27.68
CA VAL A 57 -32.30 16.19 -27.31
C VAL A 57 -32.06 15.61 -25.91
N VAL A 58 -32.95 15.89 -24.95
CA VAL A 58 -32.87 15.34 -23.59
C VAL A 58 -33.04 13.83 -23.59
N GLU A 59 -33.98 13.29 -24.36
CA GLU A 59 -34.17 11.83 -24.50
C GLU A 59 -32.91 11.16 -25.09
N GLN A 60 -32.32 11.74 -26.15
CA GLN A 60 -31.09 11.24 -26.75
C GLN A 60 -29.89 11.29 -25.78
N LEU A 61 -29.75 12.38 -25.04
CA LEU A 61 -28.68 12.51 -24.03
C LEU A 61 -28.88 11.53 -22.88
N SER A 62 -30.11 11.32 -22.44
CA SER A 62 -30.45 10.33 -21.41
C SER A 62 -30.03 8.93 -21.85
N GLN A 63 -30.42 8.53 -23.07
CA GLN A 63 -30.06 7.23 -23.62
C GLN A 63 -28.55 7.07 -23.83
N LYS A 64 -27.87 8.11 -24.36
CA LYS A 64 -26.41 8.09 -24.52
C LYS A 64 -25.70 7.95 -23.17
N THR A 65 -26.21 8.61 -22.14
CA THR A 65 -25.65 8.53 -20.77
C THR A 65 -25.84 7.13 -20.20
N ALA A 66 -27.02 6.52 -20.38
CA ALA A 66 -27.28 5.14 -19.97
C ALA A 66 -26.33 4.15 -20.67
N ASN A 67 -26.22 4.23 -21.99
CA ASN A 67 -25.33 3.35 -22.77
C ASN A 67 -23.87 3.51 -22.37
N TRP A 68 -23.42 4.76 -22.11
CA TRP A 68 -22.06 5.02 -21.67
C TRP A 68 -21.80 4.50 -20.25
N SER A 69 -22.81 4.53 -19.38
CA SER A 69 -22.71 3.95 -18.04
C SER A 69 -22.60 2.43 -18.08
N GLU A 70 -23.40 1.76 -18.91
CA GLU A 70 -23.40 0.30 -19.06
C GLU A 70 -22.06 -0.21 -19.63
N ALA A 71 -21.55 0.42 -20.69
CA ALA A 71 -20.26 0.06 -21.27
C ALA A 71 -19.12 0.20 -20.24
N ARG A 72 -19.12 1.27 -19.44
CA ARG A 72 -18.12 1.47 -18.40
C ARG A 72 -18.22 0.46 -17.25
N VAL A 73 -19.44 0.08 -16.85
CA VAL A 73 -19.66 -0.94 -15.83
C VAL A 73 -19.14 -2.29 -16.33
N SER A 74 -19.49 -2.69 -17.55
CA SER A 74 -19.02 -3.94 -18.14
C SER A 74 -17.49 -4.02 -18.22
N THR A 75 -16.82 -2.94 -18.65
CA THR A 75 -15.34 -2.89 -18.65
C THR A 75 -14.76 -3.01 -17.24
N LEU A 76 -15.38 -2.39 -16.24
CA LEU A 76 -14.91 -2.48 -14.85
C LEU A 76 -15.13 -3.86 -14.25
N GLU A 77 -16.22 -4.54 -14.59
CA GLU A 77 -16.48 -5.92 -14.17
C GLU A 77 -15.45 -6.88 -14.76
N GLU A 78 -15.12 -6.73 -16.04
CA GLU A 78 -14.06 -7.50 -16.69
C GLU A 78 -12.69 -7.25 -16.05
N GLN A 79 -12.34 -5.99 -15.80
CA GLN A 79 -11.10 -5.64 -15.09
C GLN A 79 -11.06 -6.23 -13.67
N LEU A 80 -12.18 -6.22 -12.96
CA LEU A 80 -12.26 -6.78 -11.61
C LEU A 80 -12.08 -8.30 -11.64
N ALA A 81 -12.69 -8.99 -12.61
CA ALA A 81 -12.48 -10.43 -12.79
C ALA A 81 -11.01 -10.76 -13.09
N GLN A 82 -10.38 -9.97 -13.97
CA GLN A 82 -8.95 -10.12 -14.28
C GLN A 82 -8.05 -9.90 -13.06
N GLU A 83 -8.30 -8.84 -12.29
CA GLU A 83 -7.57 -8.56 -11.04
C GLU A 83 -7.72 -9.68 -10.02
N GLN A 84 -8.91 -10.27 -9.90
CA GLN A 84 -9.12 -11.42 -9.01
C GLN A 84 -8.33 -12.65 -9.45
N THR A 85 -8.26 -12.92 -10.77
CA THR A 85 -7.42 -14.00 -11.30
C THR A 85 -5.94 -13.77 -11.01
N ILE A 86 -5.43 -12.57 -11.31
CA ILE A 86 -4.02 -12.21 -11.04
C ILE A 86 -3.70 -12.35 -9.56
N ARG A 87 -4.60 -11.91 -8.68
CA ARG A 87 -4.44 -12.05 -7.22
C ARG A 87 -4.31 -13.52 -6.81
N ALA A 88 -5.15 -14.41 -7.33
CA ALA A 88 -5.10 -15.83 -7.00
C ALA A 88 -3.79 -16.48 -7.47
N GLU A 89 -3.31 -16.14 -8.68
CA GLU A 89 -2.02 -16.62 -9.18
C GLU A 89 -0.85 -16.14 -8.33
N MET A 90 -0.90 -14.89 -7.87
CA MET A 90 0.11 -14.31 -7.01
C MET A 90 0.14 -15.00 -5.63
N GLU A 91 -1.02 -15.31 -5.07
CA GLU A 91 -1.13 -16.05 -3.80
C GLU A 91 -0.55 -17.46 -3.90
N VAL A 92 -0.82 -18.18 -5.00
CA VAL A 92 -0.20 -19.48 -5.27
C VAL A 92 1.33 -19.36 -5.38
N THR A 93 1.82 -18.31 -6.03
CA THR A 93 3.26 -18.07 -6.18
C THR A 93 3.93 -17.78 -4.83
N ILE A 94 3.29 -16.97 -3.98
CA ILE A 94 3.75 -16.71 -2.61
C ILE A 94 3.87 -18.00 -1.82
N ASN A 95 2.86 -18.87 -1.87
CA ASN A 95 2.87 -20.14 -1.15
C ASN A 95 4.03 -21.05 -1.62
N ARG A 96 4.28 -21.14 -2.92
CA ARG A 96 5.41 -21.92 -3.46
C ARG A 96 6.77 -21.37 -3.02
N ILE A 97 6.92 -20.05 -3.02
CA ILE A 97 8.16 -19.40 -2.58
C ILE A 97 8.38 -19.68 -1.09
N GLN A 98 7.33 -19.58 -0.29
CA GLN A 98 7.40 -19.87 1.15
C GLN A 98 7.81 -21.32 1.41
N GLU A 99 7.20 -22.29 0.73
CA GLU A 99 7.59 -23.71 0.82
C GLU A 99 9.05 -23.94 0.43
N THR A 100 9.51 -23.28 -0.65
CA THR A 100 10.90 -23.39 -1.10
C THR A 100 11.88 -22.80 -0.08
N LEU A 101 11.52 -21.67 0.52
CA LEU A 101 12.33 -21.01 1.53
C LEU A 101 12.44 -21.85 2.80
N ASP A 102 11.34 -22.44 3.26
CA ASP A 102 11.32 -23.31 4.43
C ASP A 102 12.19 -24.56 4.20
N ALA A 103 12.09 -25.17 3.02
CA ALA A 103 12.95 -26.30 2.64
C ALA A 103 14.45 -25.91 2.63
N HIS A 104 14.79 -24.76 2.06
CA HIS A 104 16.17 -24.28 2.02
C HIS A 104 16.73 -23.93 3.41
N LEU A 105 15.91 -23.36 4.28
CA LEU A 105 16.29 -23.08 5.68
C LEU A 105 16.55 -24.38 6.44
N GLN A 106 15.71 -25.40 6.25
CA GLN A 106 15.89 -26.70 6.89
C GLN A 106 17.16 -27.40 6.41
N ASP A 107 17.43 -27.39 5.10
CA ASP A 107 18.66 -27.96 4.52
C ASP A 107 19.91 -27.22 5.06
N THR A 108 19.89 -25.89 5.05
CA THR A 108 20.99 -25.07 5.59
C THR A 108 21.25 -25.36 7.07
N THR A 109 20.19 -25.48 7.87
CA THR A 109 20.30 -25.80 9.30
C THR A 109 20.90 -27.19 9.51
N THR A 110 20.49 -28.16 8.70
CA THR A 110 21.00 -29.53 8.75
C THR A 110 22.49 -29.56 8.38
N GLN A 111 22.87 -28.92 7.27
CA GLN A 111 24.27 -28.82 6.84
C GLN A 111 25.15 -28.11 7.87
N GLN A 112 24.65 -27.05 8.53
CA GLN A 112 25.38 -26.39 9.61
C GLN A 112 25.59 -27.33 10.80
N GLY A 113 24.58 -28.11 11.19
CA GLY A 113 24.69 -29.11 12.25
C GLY A 113 25.74 -30.19 11.91
N GLU A 114 25.68 -30.74 10.70
CA GLU A 114 26.64 -31.74 10.22
C GLU A 114 28.07 -31.19 10.17
N LEU A 115 28.25 -29.96 9.67
CA LEU A 115 29.56 -29.32 9.61
C LEU A 115 30.10 -29.02 11.01
N ALA A 116 29.24 -28.60 11.95
CA ALA A 116 29.63 -28.36 13.33
C ALA A 116 30.08 -29.65 14.03
N GLU A 117 29.34 -30.75 13.86
CA GLU A 117 29.71 -32.06 14.40
C GLU A 117 30.98 -32.61 13.76
N LYS A 118 31.16 -32.42 12.45
CA LYS A 118 32.40 -32.80 11.75
C LYS A 118 33.59 -32.00 12.27
N LEU A 119 33.45 -30.68 12.40
CA LEU A 119 34.51 -29.81 12.93
C LEU A 119 34.87 -30.19 14.38
N LYS A 120 33.85 -30.49 15.20
CA LYS A 120 34.04 -30.99 16.56
C LYS A 120 34.83 -32.30 16.54
N THR A 121 34.42 -33.26 15.73
CA THR A 121 35.09 -34.57 15.61
C THR A 121 36.54 -34.45 15.15
N ASP A 122 36.80 -33.64 14.12
CA ASP A 122 38.14 -33.42 13.58
C ASP A 122 39.04 -32.73 14.62
N LEU A 123 38.53 -31.73 15.34
CA LEU A 123 39.27 -31.04 16.40
C LEU A 123 39.66 -31.98 17.55
N CYS A 124 38.71 -32.82 18.00
CA CYS A 124 38.93 -33.79 19.06
C CYS A 124 39.92 -34.89 18.65
N THR A 125 39.89 -35.29 17.37
CA THR A 125 40.81 -36.31 16.82
C THR A 125 42.22 -35.76 16.62
N ALA A 126 42.36 -34.57 16.04
CA ALA A 126 43.66 -33.98 15.73
C ALA A 126 44.41 -33.51 16.99
N THR A 127 43.68 -33.05 18.00
CA THR A 127 44.29 -32.44 19.19
C THR A 127 43.57 -32.83 20.48
N PRO A 128 43.72 -34.09 20.95
CA PRO A 128 43.06 -34.57 22.17
C PRO A 128 43.46 -33.77 23.43
N LYS A 129 44.62 -33.08 23.41
CA LYS A 129 45.10 -32.21 24.50
C LYS A 129 44.59 -30.75 24.44
N LEU A 130 44.04 -30.30 23.30
CA LEU A 130 43.46 -28.95 23.13
C LEU A 130 41.93 -28.95 23.21
N ALA A 131 41.31 -30.10 23.50
CA ALA A 131 39.89 -30.22 23.86
C ALA A 131 39.48 -29.33 25.06
N ILE A 132 40.47 -28.73 25.72
CA ILE A 132 40.39 -27.74 26.77
C ILE A 132 40.60 -26.36 26.13
N SER A 133 39.51 -25.69 25.74
CA SER A 133 39.57 -24.25 25.44
C SER A 133 39.67 -23.50 26.76
N THR A 134 40.70 -22.65 26.88
CA THR A 134 41.04 -21.92 28.11
C THR A 134 40.55 -20.47 28.01
N ILE A 135 39.42 -20.16 28.64
CA ILE A 135 38.89 -18.78 28.73
C ILE A 135 39.43 -18.10 29.99
N ARG A 136 39.93 -16.85 29.84
CA ARG A 136 40.46 -16.04 30.95
C ARG A 136 39.32 -15.57 31.87
N GLY A 137 39.18 -16.20 33.02
CA GLY A 137 38.22 -15.80 34.06
C GLY A 137 38.87 -14.92 35.14
N GLN A 138 38.15 -13.90 35.61
CA GLN A 138 38.49 -13.20 36.84
C GLN A 138 37.99 -14.03 38.03
N GLY A 139 38.91 -14.61 38.79
CA GLY A 139 38.62 -15.29 40.06
C GLY A 139 38.72 -16.81 40.00
N CYS A 140 39.65 -17.35 40.79
CA CYS A 140 39.75 -18.76 41.12
C CYS A 140 38.89 -19.06 42.35
N GLY A 141 37.62 -19.45 42.16
CA GLY A 141 36.78 -19.75 43.32
C GLY A 141 35.40 -20.25 42.96
N GLY A 142 35.28 -21.52 42.54
CA GLY A 142 33.96 -22.13 42.32
C GLY A 142 33.95 -23.45 41.54
N ARG A 143 34.63 -24.47 42.04
CA ARG A 143 34.33 -25.92 41.87
C ARG A 143 34.02 -26.54 40.48
N ALA A 144 34.34 -25.95 39.34
CA ALA A 144 34.28 -26.70 38.07
C ALA A 144 35.37 -26.29 37.06
N GLY A 145 36.34 -27.18 36.84
CA GLY A 145 37.15 -27.22 35.61
C GLY A 145 38.21 -26.13 35.45
N ILE A 146 38.89 -25.71 36.51
CA ILE A 146 40.07 -24.83 36.38
C ILE A 146 41.29 -25.71 36.12
N ILE A 147 41.99 -25.47 35.00
CA ILE A 147 43.05 -26.38 34.52
C ILE A 147 44.44 -25.78 34.70
N THR A 148 44.56 -24.47 34.63
CA THR A 148 45.84 -23.79 34.87
C THR A 148 45.57 -22.38 35.37
N CYS A 149 46.37 -21.95 36.34
CA CYS A 149 46.32 -20.61 36.89
C CYS A 149 47.69 -19.98 36.69
N GLU A 150 47.70 -18.75 36.21
CA GLU A 150 48.94 -17.99 36.02
C GLU A 150 48.85 -16.71 36.87
N HIS A 151 49.96 -16.36 37.50
CA HIS A 151 50.03 -15.24 38.43
C HIS A 151 51.27 -14.40 38.16
N ASN A 152 51.06 -13.08 38.14
CA ASN A 152 52.09 -12.06 38.26
C ASN A 152 51.80 -11.23 39.51
N SER A 153 52.80 -10.52 40.03
CA SER A 153 52.77 -9.62 41.21
C SER A 153 51.60 -8.65 41.29
N SER A 154 50.87 -8.41 40.18
CA SER A 154 49.72 -7.50 40.11
C SER A 154 48.38 -8.18 39.78
N ASN A 155 48.37 -9.43 39.28
CA ASN A 155 47.16 -10.07 38.77
C ASN A 155 47.26 -11.60 38.80
N ALA A 156 46.16 -12.28 39.11
CA ALA A 156 45.99 -13.71 38.91
C ALA A 156 44.82 -13.96 37.94
N TRP A 157 45.02 -14.83 36.95
CA TRP A 157 43.93 -15.33 36.10
C TRP A 157 43.93 -16.84 36.07
N CYS A 158 42.73 -17.38 35.97
CA CYS A 158 42.50 -18.81 35.95
C CYS A 158 41.82 -19.15 34.65
N TYR A 159 42.30 -20.19 34.00
CA TYR A 159 41.67 -20.68 32.80
C TYR A 159 40.68 -21.78 33.14
N ARG A 160 39.43 -21.58 32.74
CA ARG A 160 38.43 -22.65 32.76
C ARG A 160 38.60 -23.50 31.51
N GLY A 161 38.69 -24.81 31.68
CA GLY A 161 38.54 -25.73 30.57
C GLY A 161 37.09 -25.83 30.17
N LEU A 162 36.82 -25.45 28.93
CA LEU A 162 35.66 -25.94 28.22
C LEU A 162 36.06 -27.26 27.59
N SER A 163 35.46 -28.37 28.03
CA SER A 163 35.56 -29.61 27.28
C SER A 163 34.64 -29.52 26.08
N VAL A 164 35.23 -29.38 24.90
CA VAL A 164 34.51 -29.40 23.62
C VAL A 164 34.20 -30.84 23.19
N CYS A 165 34.88 -31.81 23.79
CA CYS A 165 34.92 -33.22 23.38
C CYS A 165 34.32 -34.20 24.40
N ASP A 166 33.70 -33.72 25.49
CA ASP A 166 33.01 -34.56 26.47
C ASP A 166 31.59 -34.94 26.03
#